data_AF-A0AB37VTQ3-F1
#
_entry.id   AF-A0AB37VTQ3-F1
#
_cell.length_a   1.000
_cell.length_b   1.000
_cell.length_c   1.000
_cell.angle_alpha   90.00
_cell.angle_beta   90.00
_cell.angle_gamma   90.00
#
_symmetry.space_group_name_H-M   'P 1'
#
loop_
_entity.id
_entity.type
_entity.pdbx_description
1 polymer ?
#
loop_
_entity_poly.entity_id
_entity_poly.type
_entity_poly.pdbx_seq_one_letter_code
_entity_poly.pdbx_strand_id
1 'polypeptide(L)'
;MNLFVDESGIITKSTTKDKRYFILAFLETDNPYNVIRQFRKAKKEYIKKNPCGFDIKDEIKGSEMPYGMKKEIFERLSKKTDATFHFKIVDNYNITNNLLSNTSLAFNYFIFVSVNNIKKITSSQSPEELFMQIDDRNTAIGSLNSLQEYLEIKFKIETQKFTKIKSSYKDSKSKDLIQVVDLFANTVFRIAKNHAVGMDNDKKNRNLLGACNLGCTHYFPWNSCQLDICKYK
;
A
#
# COMPACT_ATOMS: atom_id res chain seq x y z
N MET A 1 -15.63 -2.05 -5.47
CA MET A 1 -14.25 -2.37 -5.01
C MET A 1 -13.85 -1.39 -3.93
N ASN A 2 -13.28 -1.89 -2.82
CA ASN A 2 -12.72 -1.03 -1.77
C ASN A 2 -11.20 -1.09 -1.78
N LEU A 3 -10.58 0.09 -1.75
CA LEU A 3 -9.13 0.25 -1.65
C LEU A 3 -8.77 1.04 -0.39
N PHE A 4 -7.84 0.52 0.39
CA PHE A 4 -7.24 1.20 1.52
C PHE A 4 -5.80 1.54 1.15
N VAL A 5 -5.42 2.81 1.29
CA VAL A 5 -4.19 3.34 0.72
C VAL A 5 -3.34 3.96 1.81
N ASP A 6 -2.06 3.63 1.79
CA ASP A 6 -1.06 4.27 2.63
C ASP A 6 0.27 4.39 1.88
N GLU A 7 1.14 5.27 2.36
CA GLU A 7 2.41 5.61 1.76
C GLU A 7 3.60 5.36 2.68
N SER A 8 4.78 5.15 2.10
CA SER A 8 6.02 5.07 2.87
C SER A 8 7.18 5.67 2.08
N GLY A 9 7.97 6.52 2.74
CA GLY A 9 8.95 7.38 2.09
C GLY A 9 8.37 8.74 1.70
N ILE A 10 9.05 9.47 0.83
CA ILE A 10 8.62 10.80 0.36
C ILE A 10 9.00 10.99 -1.11
N ILE A 11 8.16 11.66 -1.90
CA ILE A 11 8.52 12.14 -3.24
C ILE A 11 9.44 13.35 -3.07
N THR A 12 10.67 13.28 -3.56
CA THR A 12 11.67 14.32 -3.28
C THR A 12 12.75 14.43 -4.36
N LYS A 13 13.37 15.61 -4.45
CA LYS A 13 14.61 15.86 -5.21
C LYS A 13 15.87 15.40 -4.48
N SER A 14 15.74 14.91 -3.23
CA SER A 14 16.89 14.44 -2.46
C SER A 14 17.63 13.32 -3.17
N THR A 15 18.95 13.46 -3.27
CA THR A 15 19.83 12.42 -3.80
C THR A 15 20.36 11.51 -2.68
N THR A 16 19.80 11.55 -1.47
CA THR A 16 20.20 10.65 -0.38
C THR A 16 19.62 9.24 -0.58
N LYS A 17 20.45 8.21 -0.36
CA LYS A 17 20.07 6.80 -0.63
C LYS A 17 18.84 6.34 0.15
N ASP A 18 18.70 6.81 1.38
CA ASP A 18 17.58 6.49 2.28
C ASP A 18 16.23 7.09 1.83
N LYS A 19 16.26 8.08 0.94
CA LYS A 19 15.08 8.74 0.35
C LYS A 19 14.90 8.39 -1.13
N ARG A 20 15.65 7.41 -1.65
CA ARG A 20 15.57 7.03 -3.06
C ARG A 20 14.19 6.52 -3.47
N TYR A 21 13.52 5.76 -2.61
CA TYR A 21 12.25 5.13 -2.96
C TYR A 21 11.08 5.74 -2.19
N PHE A 22 9.96 5.88 -2.90
CA PHE A 22 8.64 6.17 -2.35
C PHE A 22 7.69 5.03 -2.72
N ILE A 23 6.90 4.57 -1.75
CA ILE A 23 5.99 3.44 -1.90
C ILE A 23 4.57 3.95 -1.75
N LEU A 24 3.71 3.66 -2.74
CA LEU A 24 2.26 3.65 -2.55
C LEU A 24 1.81 2.21 -2.37
N ALA A 25 1.08 1.92 -1.30
CA ALA A 25 0.55 0.61 -1.00
C ALA A 25 -0.98 0.63 -1.03
N PHE A 26 -1.56 -0.48 -1.46
CA PHE A 26 -3.01 -0.67 -1.53
C PHE A 26 -3.37 -2.00 -0.92
N LEU A 27 -4.44 -2.01 -0.12
CA LEU A 27 -5.17 -3.20 0.28
C LEU A 27 -6.52 -3.18 -0.45
N GLU A 28 -6.74 -4.18 -1.29
CA GLU A 28 -7.98 -4.42 -2.02
C GLU A 28 -8.81 -5.51 -1.31
N THR A 29 -10.09 -5.24 -1.05
CA THR A 29 -11.03 -6.22 -0.49
C THR A 29 -12.47 -5.82 -0.78
N ASP A 30 -13.33 -6.82 -1.01
CA ASP A 30 -14.79 -6.65 -1.07
C ASP A 30 -15.43 -6.98 0.29
N ASN A 31 -14.69 -7.55 1.25
CA ASN A 31 -15.13 -7.87 2.61
C ASN A 31 -14.22 -7.28 3.72
N PRO A 32 -14.22 -5.94 3.90
CA PRO A 32 -13.36 -5.25 4.87
C PRO A 32 -13.54 -5.75 6.31
N TYR A 33 -14.77 -6.09 6.72
CA TYR A 33 -15.04 -6.59 8.08
C TYR A 33 -14.36 -7.94 8.35
N ASN A 34 -14.29 -8.84 7.36
CA ASN A 34 -13.58 -10.10 7.53
C ASN A 34 -12.07 -9.87 7.67
N VAL A 35 -11.50 -8.93 6.90
CA VAL A 35 -10.07 -8.55 7.04
C VAL A 35 -9.78 -8.02 8.44
N ILE A 36 -10.59 -7.08 8.95
CA ILE A 36 -10.47 -6.56 10.33
C ILE A 36 -10.52 -7.70 11.35
N ARG A 37 -11.51 -8.60 11.20
CA ARG A 37 -11.69 -9.73 12.12
C ARG A 37 -10.47 -10.66 12.14
N GLN A 38 -9.94 -11.03 10.97
CA GLN A 38 -8.77 -11.91 10.90
C GLN A 38 -7.51 -11.21 11.41
N PHE A 39 -7.32 -9.92 11.09
CA PHE A 39 -6.21 -9.13 11.60
C PHE A 39 -6.19 -9.08 13.13
N ARG A 40 -7.31 -8.71 13.77
CA ARG A 40 -7.45 -8.70 15.23
C ARG A 40 -7.22 -10.09 15.84
N LYS A 41 -7.73 -11.14 15.20
CA LYS A 41 -7.57 -12.53 15.65
C LYS A 41 -6.11 -12.99 15.58
N ALA A 42 -5.37 -12.66 14.52
CA ALA A 42 -3.94 -12.94 14.41
C ALA A 42 -3.14 -12.26 15.52
N LYS A 43 -3.37 -10.95 15.75
CA LYS A 43 -2.72 -10.21 16.86
C LYS A 43 -2.99 -10.87 18.21
N LYS A 44 -4.26 -11.16 18.51
CA LYS A 44 -4.69 -11.79 19.77
C LYS A 44 -4.08 -13.17 19.98
N GLU A 45 -4.07 -14.02 18.95
CA GLU A 45 -3.50 -15.37 19.03
C GLU A 45 -1.99 -15.33 19.23
N TYR A 46 -1.27 -14.43 18.53
CA TYR A 46 0.17 -14.27 18.70
C TYR A 46 0.53 -13.81 20.12
N ILE A 47 -0.14 -12.78 20.64
CA ILE A 47 0.12 -12.22 21.99
C ILE A 47 -0.12 -13.28 23.08
N LYS A 48 -1.19 -14.08 22.93
CA LYS A 48 -1.49 -15.16 23.89
C LYS A 48 -0.43 -16.26 23.91
N LYS A 49 0.16 -16.57 22.75
CA LYS A 49 1.16 -17.65 22.61
C LYS A 49 2.57 -17.19 22.96
N ASN A 50 2.85 -15.89 22.86
CA ASN A 50 4.20 -15.34 23.00
C ASN A 50 4.20 -14.21 24.04
N PRO A 51 4.92 -14.34 25.17
CA PRO A 51 5.11 -13.24 26.11
C PRO A 51 5.96 -12.15 25.45
N CYS A 52 5.29 -11.18 24.82
CA CYS A 52 5.92 -10.14 23.99
C CYS A 52 5.68 -8.72 24.52
N GLY A 53 5.12 -8.58 25.73
CA GLY A 53 4.93 -7.29 26.40
C GLY A 53 3.81 -6.41 25.84
N PHE A 54 3.02 -6.90 24.88
CA PHE A 54 1.87 -6.18 24.32
C PHE A 54 0.56 -6.58 25.01
N ASP A 55 -0.32 -5.60 25.26
CA ASP A 55 -1.72 -5.85 25.59
C ASP A 55 -2.57 -5.89 24.31
N ILE A 56 -3.61 -6.72 24.30
CA ILE A 56 -4.61 -6.80 23.22
C ILE A 56 -5.41 -5.49 23.09
N LYS A 57 -5.54 -4.73 24.17
CA LYS A 57 -6.26 -3.45 24.20
C LYS A 57 -5.46 -2.30 23.58
N ASP A 58 -4.15 -2.43 23.51
CA ASP A 58 -3.29 -1.37 23.01
C ASP A 58 -3.27 -1.34 21.48
N GLU A 59 -3.17 -0.13 20.94
CA GLU A 59 -2.85 0.04 19.52
C GLU A 59 -1.36 -0.20 19.31
N ILE A 60 -1.01 -1.41 18.87
CA ILE A 60 0.36 -1.80 18.55
C ILE A 60 0.71 -1.27 17.17
N LYS A 61 1.74 -0.41 17.04
CA LYS A 61 2.17 0.10 15.73
C LYS A 61 2.92 -0.96 14.94
N GLY A 62 2.81 -0.92 13.60
CA GLY A 62 3.50 -1.88 12.73
C GLY A 62 5.04 -1.89 12.91
N SER A 63 5.63 -0.78 13.34
CA SER A 63 7.07 -0.69 13.68
C SER A 63 7.46 -1.48 14.93
N GLU A 64 6.53 -1.64 15.87
CA GLU A 64 6.73 -2.32 17.17
C GLU A 64 6.48 -3.82 17.06
N MET A 65 5.67 -4.24 16.08
CA MET A 65 5.31 -5.65 15.90
C MET A 65 6.55 -6.52 15.60
N PRO A 66 6.77 -7.61 16.37
CA PRO A 66 7.81 -8.59 16.07
C PRO A 66 7.59 -9.26 14.71
N TYR A 67 8.66 -9.76 14.10
CA TYR A 67 8.61 -10.47 12.82
C TYR A 67 7.56 -11.60 12.82
N GLY A 68 7.51 -12.41 13.89
CA GLY A 68 6.55 -13.52 14.02
C GLY A 68 5.09 -13.05 13.96
N MET A 69 4.79 -11.92 14.60
CA MET A 69 3.44 -11.34 14.61
C MET A 69 3.04 -10.88 13.20
N LYS A 70 3.94 -10.17 12.51
CA LYS A 70 3.72 -9.73 11.12
C LYS A 70 3.47 -10.91 10.18
N LYS A 71 4.26 -11.98 10.35
CA LYS A 71 4.12 -13.21 9.57
C LYS A 71 2.77 -13.87 9.81
N GLU A 72 2.35 -14.05 11.06
CA GLU A 72 1.04 -14.64 11.39
C GLU A 72 -0.12 -13.78 10.86
N ILE A 73 0.00 -12.45 10.89
CA ILE A 73 -0.96 -11.53 10.28
C ILE A 73 -1.06 -11.78 8.76
N PHE A 74 0.05 -11.66 8.03
CA PHE A 74 0.01 -11.77 6.57
C PHE A 74 -0.44 -13.15 6.08
N GLU A 75 0.06 -14.23 6.68
CA GLU A 75 -0.38 -15.58 6.32
C GLU A 75 -1.87 -15.80 6.60
N ARG A 76 -2.39 -15.25 7.70
CA ARG A 76 -3.80 -15.38 8.03
C ARG A 76 -4.67 -14.60 7.06
N LEU A 77 -4.29 -13.36 6.74
CA LEU A 77 -5.03 -12.55 5.77
C LEU A 77 -5.04 -13.23 4.40
N SER A 78 -3.89 -13.72 3.93
CA SER A 78 -3.78 -14.44 2.67
C SER A 78 -4.68 -15.68 2.61
N LYS A 79 -4.75 -16.47 3.71
CA LYS A 79 -5.48 -17.76 3.75
C LYS A 79 -6.97 -17.64 4.09
N LYS A 80 -7.40 -16.58 4.77
CA LYS A 80 -8.75 -16.50 5.40
C LYS A 80 -9.57 -15.30 4.94
N THR A 81 -9.06 -14.50 4.00
CA THR A 81 -9.73 -13.31 3.47
C THR A 81 -9.55 -13.21 1.96
N ASP A 82 -10.26 -12.28 1.36
CA ASP A 82 -10.13 -11.88 -0.05
C ASP A 82 -9.10 -10.74 -0.24
N ALA A 83 -8.38 -10.37 0.82
CA ALA A 83 -7.40 -9.30 0.79
C ALA A 83 -6.32 -9.57 -0.27
N THR A 84 -6.16 -8.61 -1.16
CA THR A 84 -5.09 -8.56 -2.14
C THR A 84 -4.30 -7.28 -1.95
N PHE A 85 -2.97 -7.40 -1.89
CA PHE A 85 -2.09 -6.26 -1.74
C PHE A 85 -1.49 -5.84 -3.08
N HIS A 86 -1.41 -4.54 -3.30
CA HIS A 86 -0.77 -3.94 -4.47
C HIS A 86 0.22 -2.88 -4.00
N PHE A 87 1.25 -2.62 -4.80
CA PHE A 87 2.14 -1.51 -4.52
C PHE A 87 2.72 -0.90 -5.79
N LYS A 88 3.12 0.36 -5.67
CA LYS A 88 3.95 1.07 -6.62
C LYS A 88 5.21 1.59 -5.93
N ILE A 89 6.36 1.27 -6.51
CA ILE A 89 7.65 1.83 -6.11
C ILE A 89 8.02 2.93 -7.09
N VAL A 90 8.25 4.13 -6.56
CA VAL A 90 8.72 5.30 -7.29
C VAL A 90 10.19 5.53 -6.94
N ASP A 91 11.06 5.53 -7.94
CA ASP A 91 12.48 5.82 -7.82
C ASP A 91 12.73 7.32 -8.01
N ASN A 92 12.90 8.04 -6.90
CA ASN A 92 13.13 9.49 -6.88
C ASN A 92 14.39 9.90 -7.64
N TYR A 93 15.36 9.00 -7.83
CA TYR A 93 16.55 9.34 -8.62
C TYR A 93 16.27 9.44 -10.12
N ASN A 94 15.18 8.82 -10.58
CA ASN A 94 14.82 8.72 -11.99
C ASN A 94 13.50 9.46 -12.31
N ILE A 95 12.90 10.15 -11.34
CA ILE A 95 11.64 10.86 -11.53
C ILE A 95 11.87 12.19 -12.27
N THR A 96 10.94 12.57 -13.14
CA THR A 96 11.07 13.80 -13.93
C THR A 96 10.80 15.06 -13.10
N ASN A 97 11.45 16.17 -13.44
CA ASN A 97 11.28 17.44 -12.73
C ASN A 97 9.82 17.93 -12.69
N ASN A 98 9.03 17.64 -13.73
CA ASN A 98 7.61 18.02 -13.81
C ASN A 98 6.75 17.31 -12.74
N LEU A 99 7.09 16.08 -12.37
CA LEU A 99 6.42 15.36 -11.28
C LEU A 99 6.89 15.85 -9.91
N LEU A 100 8.14 16.32 -9.81
CA LEU A 100 8.68 16.88 -8.56
C LEU A 100 8.18 18.29 -8.26
N SER A 101 7.80 19.06 -9.29
CA SER A 101 7.29 20.43 -9.11
C SER A 101 5.90 20.50 -8.52
N ASN A 102 5.11 19.43 -8.63
CA ASN A 102 3.77 19.33 -8.04
C ASN A 102 3.56 17.92 -7.49
N THR A 103 3.97 17.72 -6.23
CA THR A 103 3.91 16.42 -5.55
C THR A 103 2.49 15.91 -5.38
N SER A 104 1.49 16.78 -5.21
CA SER A 104 0.09 16.39 -5.14
C SER A 104 -0.43 15.86 -6.47
N LEU A 105 -0.09 16.52 -7.58
CA LEU A 105 -0.44 16.02 -8.92
C LEU A 105 0.28 14.71 -9.22
N ALA A 106 1.56 14.59 -8.86
CA ALA A 106 2.32 13.35 -9.00
C ALA A 106 1.70 12.20 -8.19
N PHE A 107 1.28 12.48 -6.95
CA PHE A 107 0.55 11.53 -6.12
C PHE A 107 -0.75 11.07 -6.82
N ASN A 108 -1.59 12.00 -7.26
CA ASN A 108 -2.84 11.68 -7.97
C ASN A 108 -2.60 10.83 -9.22
N TYR A 109 -1.57 11.19 -10.00
CA TYR A 109 -1.14 10.42 -11.17
C TYR A 109 -0.71 9.00 -10.79
N PHE A 110 0.09 8.83 -9.74
CA PHE A 110 0.55 7.53 -9.28
C PHE A 110 -0.57 6.65 -8.74
N ILE A 111 -1.56 7.23 -8.04
CA ILE A 111 -2.78 6.51 -7.66
C ILE A 111 -3.51 6.02 -8.90
N PHE A 112 -3.80 6.90 -9.86
CA PHE A 112 -4.49 6.54 -11.10
C PHE A 112 -3.80 5.40 -11.83
N VAL A 113 -2.49 5.52 -12.10
CA VAL A 113 -1.73 4.49 -12.81
C VAL A 113 -1.75 3.15 -12.05
N SER A 114 -1.65 3.19 -10.71
CA SER A 114 -1.66 1.98 -9.89
C SER A 114 -3.01 1.27 -9.95
N VAL A 115 -4.09 2.03 -9.74
CA VAL A 115 -5.47 1.53 -9.74
C VAL A 115 -5.84 1.02 -11.13
N ASN A 116 -5.50 1.74 -12.20
CA ASN A 116 -5.85 1.37 -13.58
C ASN A 116 -5.33 0.00 -14.02
N ASN A 117 -4.28 -0.48 -13.35
CA ASN A 117 -3.59 -1.74 -13.63
C ASN A 117 -3.98 -2.87 -12.66
N ILE A 118 -4.92 -2.64 -11.74
CA ILE A 118 -5.48 -3.72 -10.91
C ILE A 118 -6.30 -4.66 -11.81
N LYS A 119 -6.04 -5.97 -11.73
CA LYS A 119 -6.61 -6.97 -12.63
C LYS A 119 -8.15 -6.93 -12.69
N LYS A 120 -8.81 -6.73 -11.55
CA LYS A 120 -10.28 -6.60 -11.49
C LYS A 120 -10.81 -5.49 -12.39
N ILE A 121 -10.09 -4.36 -12.49
CA ILE A 121 -10.46 -3.23 -13.34
C ILE A 121 -10.24 -3.53 -14.83
N THR A 122 -9.26 -4.37 -15.16
CA THR A 122 -8.96 -4.76 -16.54
C THR A 122 -9.76 -5.96 -17.05
N SER A 123 -10.58 -6.58 -16.19
CA SER A 123 -11.36 -7.78 -16.51
C SER A 123 -12.80 -7.44 -16.89
N SER A 124 -13.49 -8.36 -17.56
CA SER A 124 -14.90 -8.23 -17.96
C SER A 124 -15.90 -8.16 -16.78
N GLN A 125 -15.43 -8.37 -15.55
CA GLN A 125 -16.19 -8.19 -14.31
C GLN A 125 -15.71 -6.95 -13.55
N SER A 126 -15.46 -5.85 -14.28
CA SER A 126 -15.00 -4.61 -13.68
C SER A 126 -16.04 -4.09 -12.67
N PRO A 127 -15.62 -3.76 -11.43
CA PRO A 127 -16.54 -3.21 -10.45
C PRO A 127 -17.07 -1.85 -10.94
N GLU A 128 -18.36 -1.59 -10.74
CA GLU A 128 -18.97 -0.31 -11.16
C GLU A 128 -18.59 0.86 -10.24
N GLU A 129 -18.32 0.55 -8.96
CA GLU A 129 -18.01 1.54 -7.93
C GLU A 129 -16.60 1.36 -7.35
N LEU A 130 -15.90 2.49 -7.19
CA LEU A 130 -14.61 2.58 -6.51
C LEU A 130 -14.74 3.39 -5.21
N PHE A 131 -14.46 2.74 -4.08
CA PHE A 131 -14.35 3.39 -2.78
C PHE A 131 -12.90 3.35 -2.31
N MET A 132 -12.35 4.51 -1.96
CA MET A 132 -10.96 4.64 -1.51
C MET A 132 -10.90 5.30 -0.14
N GLN A 133 -10.18 4.67 0.80
CA GLN A 133 -9.88 5.25 2.10
C GLN A 133 -8.37 5.43 2.24
N ILE A 134 -7.97 6.63 2.64
CA ILE A 134 -6.57 7.09 2.58
C ILE A 134 -6.12 7.52 3.99
N ASP A 135 -4.90 7.18 4.40
CA ASP A 135 -4.37 7.67 5.68
C ASP A 135 -4.20 9.21 5.69
N ASP A 136 -4.57 9.84 6.80
CA ASP A 136 -4.53 11.30 7.01
C ASP A 136 -3.10 11.88 7.00
N ARG A 137 -2.07 11.01 7.07
CA ARG A 137 -0.67 11.42 7.22
C ARG A 137 0.01 11.77 5.91
N ASN A 138 -0.68 11.70 4.79
CA ASN A 138 -0.07 11.89 3.49
C ASN A 138 0.45 13.33 3.33
N THR A 139 1.76 13.48 3.51
CA THR A 139 2.47 14.76 3.46
C THR A 139 2.54 15.34 2.05
N ALA A 140 2.20 14.54 1.03
CA ALA A 140 2.19 14.92 -0.38
C ALA A 140 0.87 15.54 -0.87
N ILE A 141 -0.21 15.52 -0.08
CA ILE A 141 -1.59 15.66 -0.58
C ILE A 141 -2.17 17.06 -0.32
N GLY A 142 -2.43 17.79 -1.42
CA GLY A 142 -3.50 18.80 -1.50
C GLY A 142 -4.88 18.14 -1.41
N SER A 143 -5.93 18.90 -1.09
CA SER A 143 -7.26 18.39 -0.66
C SER A 143 -7.75 17.09 -1.35
N LEU A 144 -8.38 16.16 -0.59
CA LEU A 144 -9.04 14.96 -1.13
C LEU A 144 -9.92 15.22 -2.34
N ASN A 145 -10.56 16.39 -2.38
CA ASN A 145 -11.38 16.82 -3.49
C ASN A 145 -10.58 16.81 -4.81
N SER A 146 -9.32 17.27 -4.78
CA SER A 146 -8.43 17.23 -5.94
C SER A 146 -8.16 15.80 -6.43
N LEU A 147 -7.93 14.86 -5.51
CA LEU A 147 -7.76 13.46 -5.89
C LEU A 147 -9.05 12.87 -6.45
N GLN A 148 -10.20 13.10 -5.80
CA GLN A 148 -11.48 12.59 -6.27
C GLN A 148 -11.81 13.10 -7.67
N GLU A 149 -11.72 14.41 -7.88
CA GLU A 149 -11.96 15.06 -9.18
C GLU A 149 -11.02 14.50 -10.25
N TYR A 150 -9.73 14.34 -9.93
CA TYR A 150 -8.76 13.75 -10.85
C TYR A 150 -9.15 12.32 -11.26
N LEU A 151 -9.55 11.48 -10.29
CA LEU A 151 -9.98 10.11 -10.56
C LEU A 151 -11.32 10.05 -11.30
N GLU A 152 -12.26 10.96 -11.03
CA GLU A 152 -13.51 11.08 -11.77
C GLU A 152 -13.25 11.41 -13.25
N ILE A 153 -12.38 12.38 -13.53
CA ILE A 153 -11.98 12.69 -14.91
C ILE A 153 -11.40 11.44 -15.58
N LYS A 154 -10.41 10.78 -14.94
CA LYS A 154 -9.71 9.64 -15.56
C LYS A 154 -10.56 8.39 -15.72
N PHE A 155 -11.32 8.01 -14.71
CA PHE A 155 -12.03 6.74 -14.71
C PHE A 155 -13.48 6.84 -15.14
N LYS A 156 -14.17 7.94 -14.84
CA LYS A 156 -15.59 8.10 -15.18
C LYS A 156 -15.75 8.78 -16.53
N ILE A 157 -15.03 9.87 -16.79
CA ILE A 157 -15.18 10.64 -18.04
C ILE A 157 -14.37 10.02 -19.18
N GLU A 158 -13.04 9.85 -19.00
CA GLU A 158 -12.15 9.44 -20.09
C GLU A 158 -12.29 7.95 -20.45
N THR A 159 -12.52 7.07 -19.47
CA THR A 159 -12.49 5.62 -19.69
C THR A 159 -13.80 4.90 -19.37
N GLN A 160 -14.78 5.58 -18.76
CA GLN A 160 -16.09 5.02 -18.40
C GLN A 160 -16.02 3.69 -17.59
N LYS A 161 -14.94 3.50 -16.83
CA LYS A 161 -14.69 2.29 -16.02
C LYS A 161 -15.50 2.25 -14.74
N PHE A 162 -15.77 3.41 -14.15
CA PHE A 162 -16.55 3.53 -12.92
C PHE A 162 -17.71 4.50 -13.13
N THR A 163 -18.89 4.12 -12.63
CA THR A 163 -20.04 5.02 -12.57
C THR A 163 -19.96 5.95 -11.36
N LYS A 164 -19.28 5.48 -10.30
CA LYS A 164 -19.11 6.20 -9.04
C LYS A 164 -17.72 5.99 -8.45
N ILE A 165 -17.13 7.10 -8.01
CA ILE A 165 -15.85 7.14 -7.32
C ILE A 165 -16.04 7.97 -6.06
N LYS A 166 -15.51 7.48 -4.94
CA LYS A 166 -15.50 8.23 -3.69
C LYS A 166 -14.19 8.01 -2.96
N SER A 167 -13.51 9.10 -2.64
CA SER A 167 -12.32 9.07 -1.78
C SER A 167 -12.64 9.75 -0.46
N SER A 168 -12.21 9.13 0.65
CA SER A 168 -12.30 9.73 1.98
C SER A 168 -11.03 9.47 2.76
N TYR A 169 -10.79 10.30 3.78
CA TYR A 169 -9.77 10.01 4.77
C TYR A 169 -10.20 8.86 5.67
N LYS A 170 -9.24 8.32 6.42
CA LYS A 170 -9.49 7.29 7.42
C LYS A 170 -10.54 7.75 8.42
N ASP A 171 -11.28 6.78 8.92
CA ASP A 171 -12.27 6.94 9.97
C ASP A 171 -12.09 5.85 11.04
N SER A 172 -12.88 5.90 12.10
CA SER A 172 -12.81 4.92 13.19
C SER A 172 -13.08 3.48 12.73
N LYS A 173 -13.83 3.30 11.62
CA LYS A 173 -14.19 1.99 11.06
C LYS A 173 -13.07 1.38 10.23
N SER A 174 -12.28 2.21 9.55
CA SER A 174 -11.19 1.81 8.66
C SER A 174 -9.82 1.77 9.33
N LYS A 175 -9.68 2.25 10.57
CA LYS A 175 -8.43 2.28 11.34
C LYS A 175 -7.59 0.99 11.24
N ASP A 176 -8.21 -0.17 11.45
CA ASP A 176 -7.48 -1.46 11.37
C ASP A 176 -7.03 -1.81 9.95
N LEU A 177 -7.81 -1.41 8.93
CA LEU A 177 -7.46 -1.66 7.52
C LEU A 177 -6.32 -0.76 7.09
N ILE A 178 -6.33 0.51 7.52
CA ILE A 178 -5.23 1.45 7.35
C ILE A 178 -3.97 0.90 8.05
N GLN A 179 -4.08 0.38 9.27
CA GLN A 179 -2.97 -0.26 9.97
C GLN A 179 -2.41 -1.48 9.21
N VAL A 180 -3.27 -2.26 8.55
CA VAL A 180 -2.84 -3.40 7.72
C VAL A 180 -2.06 -2.93 6.49
N VAL A 181 -2.51 -1.88 5.80
CA VAL A 181 -1.79 -1.34 4.63
C VAL A 181 -0.51 -0.60 5.04
N ASP A 182 -0.48 0.11 6.19
CA ASP A 182 0.75 0.70 6.77
C ASP A 182 1.80 -0.38 7.03
N LEU A 183 1.39 -1.49 7.65
CA LEU A 183 2.27 -2.62 7.90
C LEU A 183 2.88 -3.18 6.60
N PHE A 184 2.06 -3.27 5.55
CA PHE A 184 2.48 -3.73 4.24
C PHE A 184 3.41 -2.71 3.55
N ALA A 185 3.05 -1.43 3.53
CA ALA A 185 3.83 -0.34 2.95
C ALA A 185 5.24 -0.28 3.56
N ASN A 186 5.33 -0.35 4.90
CA ASN A 186 6.59 -0.38 5.62
C ASN A 186 7.43 -1.64 5.32
N THR A 187 6.79 -2.79 5.08
CA THR A 187 7.49 -4.02 4.69
C THR A 187 8.14 -3.86 3.31
N VAL A 188 7.39 -3.33 2.34
CA VAL A 188 7.90 -3.05 0.98
C VAL A 188 9.00 -1.98 1.02
N PHE A 189 8.79 -0.90 1.76
CA PHE A 189 9.75 0.20 1.88
C PHE A 189 11.08 -0.26 2.48
N ARG A 190 11.06 -1.15 3.49
CA ARG A 190 12.30 -1.69 4.08
C ARG A 190 13.13 -2.48 3.06
N ILE A 191 12.50 -3.30 2.23
CA ILE A 191 13.19 -4.04 1.16
C ILE A 191 13.83 -3.06 0.17
N ALA A 192 13.05 -2.08 -0.29
CA ALA A 192 13.52 -1.07 -1.24
C ALA A 192 14.67 -0.22 -0.66
N LYS A 193 14.53 0.25 0.58
CA LYS A 193 15.56 1.03 1.28
C LYS A 193 16.85 0.24 1.46
N ASN A 194 16.75 -1.04 1.82
CA ASN A 194 17.90 -1.91 1.97
C ASN A 194 18.65 -2.09 0.64
N HIS A 195 17.95 -2.27 -0.47
CA HIS A 195 18.56 -2.24 -1.80
C HIS A 195 19.25 -0.89 -2.10
N ALA A 196 18.60 0.24 -1.78
CA ALA A 196 19.19 1.57 -2.04
C ALA A 196 20.53 1.80 -1.33
N VAL A 197 20.72 1.20 -0.14
CA VAL A 197 21.97 1.29 0.63
C VAL A 197 22.95 0.15 0.35
N GLY A 198 22.65 -0.75 -0.60
CA GLY A 198 23.53 -1.88 -0.98
C GLY A 198 23.42 -3.11 -0.09
N MET A 199 22.35 -3.23 0.71
CA MET A 199 22.07 -4.37 1.59
C MET A 199 20.97 -5.26 0.99
N ASP A 200 21.26 -6.04 -0.04
CA ASP A 200 20.22 -6.80 -0.78
C ASP A 200 19.65 -8.04 -0.06
N ASN A 201 20.22 -8.42 1.09
CA ASN A 201 19.85 -9.64 1.82
C ASN A 201 18.77 -9.45 2.89
N ASP A 202 17.67 -8.75 2.57
CA ASP A 202 16.52 -8.62 3.48
C ASP A 202 15.59 -9.83 3.44
N LYS A 203 16.11 -10.99 3.84
CA LYS A 203 15.38 -12.26 3.82
C LYS A 203 14.09 -12.21 4.64
N LYS A 204 14.09 -11.49 5.78
CA LYS A 204 12.91 -11.40 6.65
C LYS A 204 11.77 -10.64 5.97
N ASN A 205 11.99 -9.42 5.48
CA ASN A 205 10.89 -8.68 4.86
C ASN A 205 10.46 -9.30 3.52
N ARG A 206 11.38 -9.91 2.76
CA ARG A 206 11.01 -10.69 1.56
C ARG A 206 10.12 -11.88 1.88
N ASN A 207 10.39 -12.61 2.96
CA ASN A 207 9.51 -13.70 3.43
C ASN A 207 8.12 -13.18 3.83
N LEU A 208 8.04 -12.03 4.50
CA LEU A 208 6.75 -11.39 4.82
C LEU A 208 5.99 -11.02 3.54
N LEU A 209 6.66 -10.44 2.55
CA LEU A 209 6.08 -10.12 1.24
C LEU A 209 5.63 -11.37 0.48
N GLY A 210 6.34 -12.49 0.64
CA GLY A 210 5.98 -13.81 0.10
C GLY A 210 4.72 -14.40 0.71
N ALA A 211 4.40 -14.06 1.96
CA ALA A 211 3.19 -14.51 2.66
C ALA A 211 1.91 -13.73 2.25
N CYS A 212 2.04 -12.65 1.49
CA CYS A 212 0.91 -11.83 1.05
C CYS A 212 0.37 -12.29 -0.32
N ASN A 213 -0.94 -12.20 -0.51
CA ASN A 213 -1.57 -12.26 -1.83
C ASN A 213 -1.23 -10.97 -2.59
N LEU A 214 -0.30 -11.02 -3.53
CA LEU A 214 0.04 -9.86 -4.36
C LEU A 214 -0.81 -9.84 -5.62
N GLY A 215 -1.43 -8.69 -5.89
CA GLY A 215 -2.19 -8.47 -7.12
C GLY A 215 -1.35 -7.76 -8.18
N CYS A 216 -0.89 -6.55 -7.87
CA CYS A 216 -0.20 -5.71 -8.85
C CYS A 216 1.05 -5.04 -8.27
N THR A 217 2.17 -5.18 -8.99
CA THR A 217 3.49 -4.68 -8.57
C THR A 217 4.04 -3.76 -9.66
N HIS A 218 4.15 -2.47 -9.36
CA HIS A 218 4.64 -1.50 -10.32
C HIS A 218 5.90 -0.80 -9.87
N TYR A 219 6.72 -0.48 -10.84
CA TYR A 219 7.93 0.30 -10.67
C TYR A 219 7.84 1.55 -11.56
N PHE A 220 8.31 2.68 -11.07
CA PHE A 220 8.30 3.94 -11.81
C PHE A 220 9.62 4.69 -11.65
N PRO A 221 10.22 5.18 -12.75
CA PRO A 221 9.89 4.83 -14.13
C PRO A 221 10.19 3.35 -14.42
N TRP A 222 9.32 2.66 -15.17
CA TRP A 222 9.46 1.21 -15.43
C TRP A 222 10.77 0.85 -16.13
N ASN A 223 11.21 1.68 -17.07
CA ASN A 223 12.41 1.48 -17.87
C ASN A 223 13.73 1.80 -17.14
N SER A 224 13.66 2.48 -15.98
CA SER A 224 14.84 3.01 -15.29
C SER A 224 14.99 2.50 -13.86
N CYS A 225 13.89 2.04 -13.25
CA CYS A 225 13.90 1.47 -11.92
C CYS A 225 14.54 0.07 -11.97
N GLN A 226 15.75 -0.05 -11.45
CA GLN A 226 16.52 -1.29 -11.42
C GLN A 226 16.09 -2.26 -10.30
N LEU A 227 15.08 -1.88 -9.52
CA LEU A 227 14.61 -2.68 -8.39
C LEU A 227 13.57 -3.69 -8.88
N ASP A 228 13.78 -4.98 -8.58
CA ASP A 228 12.74 -5.99 -8.61
C ASP A 228 12.71 -6.72 -7.27
N ILE A 229 11.79 -6.31 -6.39
CA ILE A 229 11.66 -6.94 -5.07
C ILE A 229 10.95 -8.29 -5.12
N CYS A 230 10.33 -8.66 -6.25
CA CYS A 230 9.62 -9.93 -6.42
C CYS A 230 10.47 -11.01 -7.08
N LYS A 231 11.61 -10.67 -7.70
CA LYS A 231 12.53 -11.61 -8.37
C LYS A 231 13.05 -12.77 -7.52
N TYR A 232 13.00 -12.64 -6.19
CA TYR A 232 13.52 -13.61 -5.22
C TYR A 232 12.44 -14.20 -4.30
N LYS A 233 11.19 -14.28 -4.79
CA LYS A 233 10.09 -14.95 -4.08
C LYS A 233 10.19 -16.47 -4.17
#